data_AF-A0A0G1XAL3-F1
#
_entry.id   AF-A0A0G1XAL3-F1
#
_cell.length_a   1.000
_cell.length_b   1.000
_cell.length_c   1.000
_cell.angle_alpha   90.00
_cell.angle_beta   90.00
_cell.angle_gamma   90.00
#
_symmetry.space_group_name_H-M   'P 1'
#
loop_
_entity.id
_entity.type
_entity.pdbx_description
1 polymer ?
#
loop_
_entity_poly.entity_id
_entity_poly.type
_entity_poly.pdbx_seq_one_letter_code
_entity_poly.pdbx_strand_id
1 'polypeptide(L)'
;MKIACVDFADTSAKGLESGELVTTVGGQFIDSMFPFVLMYNRLAGTPLTEEAVEIPVNFITCTTASQFNDYMKYVHGDVFPYTADEVKALIKKFNPDASVETLKKWGSTFSIEEVKTRHAEYFK
;
A
#
# COMPACT_ATOMS: atom_id res chain seq x y z
N MET A 1 0.25 -31.30 4.00
CA MET A 1 1.28 -30.28 3.67
C MET A 1 0.70 -28.93 4.03
N LYS A 2 1.49 -27.98 4.57
CA LYS A 2 1.04 -26.62 4.87
C LYS A 2 1.72 -25.68 3.86
N ILE A 3 0.95 -24.84 3.19
CA ILE A 3 1.46 -23.96 2.12
C ILE A 3 1.51 -22.52 2.61
N ALA A 4 2.56 -21.79 2.27
CA ALA A 4 2.64 -20.34 2.40
C ALA A 4 2.97 -19.75 1.03
N CYS A 5 2.31 -18.66 0.65
CA CYS A 5 2.48 -18.05 -0.66
C CYS A 5 2.85 -16.56 -0.56
N VAL A 6 3.60 -16.10 -1.54
CA VAL A 6 3.70 -14.68 -1.89
C VAL A 6 2.71 -14.41 -3.02
N ASP A 7 2.14 -13.22 -3.02
CA ASP A 7 0.99 -12.78 -3.82
C ASP A 7 -0.35 -13.39 -3.41
N PHE A 8 -1.39 -12.66 -3.81
CA PHE A 8 -2.79 -12.96 -3.56
C PHE A 8 -3.42 -13.54 -4.82
N ALA A 9 -4.13 -14.66 -4.66
CA ALA A 9 -4.95 -15.26 -5.71
C ALA A 9 -6.42 -15.20 -5.29
N ASP A 10 -7.35 -15.26 -6.24
CA ASP A 10 -8.79 -15.29 -5.96
C ASP A 10 -9.21 -16.49 -5.08
N THR A 11 -8.37 -17.53 -5.04
CA THR A 11 -8.57 -18.73 -4.22
C THR A 11 -7.96 -18.64 -2.82
N SER A 12 -7.23 -17.56 -2.49
CA SER A 12 -6.53 -17.42 -1.21
C SER A 12 -7.48 -17.51 0.00
N ALA A 13 -8.66 -16.87 -0.05
CA ALA A 13 -9.66 -17.00 1.01
C ALA A 13 -10.05 -18.46 1.28
N LYS A 14 -10.35 -19.23 0.21
CA LYS A 14 -10.72 -20.65 0.33
C LYS A 14 -9.58 -21.50 0.90
N GLY A 15 -8.35 -21.24 0.46
CA GLY A 15 -7.16 -21.93 0.98
C GLY A 15 -6.92 -21.65 2.46
N LEU A 16 -7.14 -20.41 2.90
CA LEU A 16 -7.01 -20.01 4.32
C LEU A 16 -8.11 -20.63 5.18
N GLU A 17 -9.35 -20.67 4.67
CA GLU A 17 -10.50 -21.26 5.37
C GLU A 17 -10.38 -22.78 5.50
N SER A 18 -9.90 -23.47 4.46
CA SER A 18 -9.69 -24.92 4.49
C SER A 18 -8.47 -25.35 5.32
N GLY A 19 -7.56 -24.42 5.62
CA GLY A 19 -6.29 -24.68 6.32
C GLY A 19 -5.18 -25.25 5.43
N GLU A 20 -5.40 -25.35 4.12
CA GLU A 20 -4.37 -25.73 3.14
C GLU A 20 -3.28 -24.65 3.03
N LEU A 21 -3.72 -23.38 2.98
CA LEU A 21 -2.88 -22.20 3.02
C LEU A 21 -2.79 -21.71 4.47
N VAL A 22 -1.59 -21.64 5.03
CA VAL A 22 -1.38 -21.12 6.39
C VAL A 22 -1.19 -19.60 6.43
N THR A 23 -0.71 -19.03 5.32
CA THR A 23 -0.52 -17.59 5.16
C THR A 23 -0.35 -17.24 3.69
N THR A 24 -0.75 -16.02 3.34
CA THR A 24 -0.41 -15.40 2.06
C THR A 24 0.02 -13.96 2.32
N VAL A 25 1.03 -13.50 1.58
CA VAL A 25 1.71 -12.21 1.79
C VAL A 25 1.76 -11.46 0.47
N GLY A 26 1.34 -10.20 0.44
CA GLY A 26 1.29 -9.41 -0.80
C GLY A 26 1.01 -7.93 -0.55
N GLY A 27 0.36 -7.27 -1.52
CA GLY A 27 -0.03 -5.86 -1.42
C GLY A 27 0.98 -4.87 -2.00
N GLN A 28 2.11 -5.33 -2.53
CA GLN A 28 3.20 -4.52 -3.10
C GLN A 28 2.83 -3.75 -4.38
N PHE A 29 1.60 -3.83 -4.89
CA PHE A 29 1.19 -3.06 -6.07
C PHE A 29 1.29 -1.54 -5.85
N ILE A 30 1.17 -1.10 -4.59
CA ILE A 30 1.35 0.29 -4.19
C ILE A 30 2.78 0.80 -4.39
N ASP A 31 3.75 -0.11 -4.54
CA ASP A 31 5.17 0.24 -4.64
C ASP A 31 5.43 1.18 -5.79
N SER A 32 4.68 1.06 -6.89
CA SER A 32 4.79 1.91 -8.08
C SER A 32 4.54 3.40 -7.81
N MET A 33 3.76 3.74 -6.77
CA MET A 33 3.43 5.12 -6.41
C MET A 33 4.65 5.87 -5.86
N PHE A 34 5.47 5.24 -5.02
CA PHE A 34 6.62 5.89 -4.39
C PHE A 34 7.70 6.38 -5.39
N PRO A 35 8.21 5.56 -6.34
CA PRO A 35 9.15 6.02 -7.34
C PRO A 35 8.49 7.00 -8.31
N PHE A 36 7.19 6.89 -8.59
CA PHE A 36 6.47 7.90 -9.38
C PHE A 36 6.55 9.27 -8.71
N VAL A 37 6.23 9.38 -7.41
CA VAL A 37 6.30 10.65 -6.67
C VAL A 37 7.72 11.21 -6.64
N LEU A 38 8.73 10.37 -6.39
CA LEU A 38 10.14 10.78 -6.39
C LEU A 38 10.57 11.30 -7.77
N MET A 39 10.27 10.55 -8.83
CA MET A 39 10.59 10.90 -10.21
C MET A 39 9.86 12.18 -10.66
N TYR A 40 8.57 12.30 -10.37
CA TYR A 40 7.79 13.47 -10.76
C TYR A 40 8.36 14.74 -10.14
N ASN A 41 8.64 14.73 -8.83
CA ASN A 41 9.23 15.85 -8.12
C ASN A 41 10.61 16.23 -8.69
N ARG A 42 11.44 15.23 -9.04
CA ARG A 42 12.75 15.45 -9.69
C ARG A 42 12.59 16.13 -11.06
N LEU A 43 11.72 15.60 -11.92
CA LEU A 43 11.46 16.15 -13.27
C LEU A 43 10.81 17.53 -13.23
N ALA A 44 10.03 17.83 -12.19
CA ALA A 44 9.43 19.14 -11.96
C ALA A 44 10.44 20.19 -11.41
N GLY A 45 11.70 19.83 -11.19
CA GLY A 45 12.73 20.72 -10.65
C GLY A 45 12.63 20.94 -9.13
N THR A 46 11.82 20.15 -8.43
CA THR A 46 11.61 20.23 -6.98
C THR A 46 11.82 18.87 -6.33
N PRO A 47 13.03 18.28 -6.40
CA PRO A 47 13.29 16.96 -5.82
C PRO A 47 12.90 16.90 -4.32
N LEU A 48 12.42 15.73 -3.88
CA LEU A 48 12.22 15.45 -2.45
C LEU A 48 13.52 15.07 -1.74
N THR A 49 14.50 14.56 -2.51
CA THR A 49 15.84 14.16 -2.08
C THR A 49 16.81 14.34 -3.25
N GLU A 50 18.06 14.71 -2.99
CA GLU A 50 19.11 14.78 -4.02
C GLU A 50 19.70 13.41 -4.36
N GLU A 51 19.71 12.51 -3.38
CA GLU A 51 20.26 11.16 -3.51
C GLU A 51 19.17 10.11 -3.67
N ALA A 52 19.56 8.94 -4.20
CA ALA A 52 18.71 7.76 -4.17
C ALA A 52 18.33 7.40 -2.73
N VAL A 53 17.07 7.02 -2.52
CA VAL A 53 16.52 6.75 -1.20
C VAL A 53 15.75 5.43 -1.20
N GLU A 54 15.89 4.68 -0.12
CA GLU A 54 15.05 3.51 0.14
C GLU A 54 13.74 3.94 0.81
N ILE A 55 12.62 3.43 0.30
CA ILE A 55 11.31 3.58 0.92
C ILE A 55 10.92 2.19 1.45
N PRO A 56 10.94 1.96 2.78
CA PRO A 56 10.49 0.69 3.33
C PRO A 56 8.98 0.59 3.18
N VAL A 57 8.51 -0.49 2.55
CA VAL A 57 7.08 -0.76 2.36
C VAL A 57 6.74 -2.09 3.01
N ASN A 58 5.73 -2.10 3.88
CA ASN A 58 5.27 -3.34 4.50
C ASN A 58 4.53 -4.20 3.47
N PHE A 59 4.70 -5.51 3.57
CA PHE A 59 3.75 -6.43 2.97
C PHE A 59 2.51 -6.57 3.86
N ILE A 60 1.36 -6.78 3.23
CA ILE A 60 0.14 -7.23 3.91
C ILE A 60 0.23 -8.74 4.07
N THR A 61 0.08 -9.22 5.30
CA THR A 61 0.04 -10.65 5.63
C THR A 61 -1.37 -11.05 6.05
N CYS A 62 -1.94 -12.05 5.39
CA CYS A 62 -3.23 -12.62 5.73
C CYS A 62 -3.06 -14.07 6.17
N THR A 63 -3.43 -14.36 7.42
CA THR A 63 -3.44 -15.73 7.99
C THR A 63 -4.86 -16.28 8.15
N THR A 64 -5.87 -15.46 7.87
CA THR A 64 -7.28 -15.85 7.93
C THR A 64 -8.03 -15.37 6.69
N ALA A 65 -9.09 -16.09 6.31
CA ALA A 65 -9.97 -15.66 5.22
C ALA A 65 -10.60 -14.28 5.48
N SER A 66 -10.90 -13.94 6.75
CA SER A 66 -11.42 -12.61 7.10
C SER A 66 -10.44 -11.48 6.78
N GLN A 67 -9.16 -11.63 7.14
CA GLN A 67 -8.13 -10.64 6.81
C GLN A 67 -7.96 -10.49 5.30
N PHE A 68 -8.04 -11.61 4.56
CA PHE A 68 -8.00 -11.57 3.10
C PHE A 68 -9.20 -10.83 2.51
N ASN A 69 -10.39 -11.08 3.02
CA ASN A 69 -11.60 -10.36 2.58
C ASN A 69 -11.54 -8.86 2.90
N ASP A 70 -10.98 -8.50 4.06
CA ASP A 70 -10.74 -7.10 4.41
C ASP A 70 -9.71 -6.46 3.47
N TYR A 71 -8.65 -7.16 3.10
CA TYR A 71 -7.72 -6.71 2.06
C TYR A 71 -8.44 -6.45 0.74
N MET A 72 -9.25 -7.42 0.27
CA MET A 72 -9.98 -7.28 -1.00
C MET A 72 -10.97 -6.11 -0.97
N LYS A 73 -11.58 -5.82 0.18
CA LYS A 73 -12.54 -4.72 0.32
C LYS A 73 -11.87 -3.35 0.44
N TYR A 74 -10.89 -3.22 1.33
CA TYR A 74 -10.35 -1.91 1.73
C TYR A 74 -9.08 -1.51 1.00
N VAL A 75 -8.32 -2.46 0.44
CA VAL A 75 -7.02 -2.20 -0.19
C VAL A 75 -7.05 -2.50 -1.69
N HIS A 76 -7.68 -3.61 -2.10
CA HIS A 76 -7.83 -4.00 -3.51
C HIS A 76 -9.24 -3.72 -4.07
N GLY A 77 -10.04 -2.93 -3.35
CA GLY A 77 -11.38 -2.53 -3.78
C GLY A 77 -11.35 -1.38 -4.78
N ASP A 78 -12.50 -0.69 -4.91
CA ASP A 78 -12.66 0.42 -5.85
C ASP A 78 -11.87 1.68 -5.45
N VAL A 79 -11.57 1.83 -4.17
CA VAL A 79 -10.79 2.95 -3.63
C VAL A 79 -9.33 2.53 -3.49
N PHE A 80 -8.44 3.19 -4.22
CA PHE A 80 -7.01 2.95 -4.10
C PHE A 80 -6.49 3.25 -2.68
N PRO A 81 -5.51 2.49 -2.16
CA PRO A 81 -4.95 2.71 -0.82
C PRO A 81 -4.38 4.11 -0.61
N TYR A 82 -3.89 4.72 -1.68
CA TYR A 82 -3.55 6.13 -1.75
C TYR A 82 -4.28 6.74 -2.95
N THR A 83 -5.18 7.68 -2.66
CA THR A 83 -5.99 8.36 -3.67
C THR A 83 -5.16 9.35 -4.49
N ALA A 84 -5.69 9.77 -5.64
CA ALA A 84 -5.01 10.74 -6.48
C ALA A 84 -4.73 12.08 -5.76
N ASP A 85 -5.64 12.55 -4.91
CA ASP A 85 -5.46 13.77 -4.13
C ASP A 85 -4.40 13.61 -3.03
N GLU A 86 -4.35 12.45 -2.38
CA GLU A 86 -3.29 12.12 -1.42
C GLU A 86 -1.92 12.08 -2.10
N VAL A 87 -1.81 11.43 -3.26
CA VAL A 87 -0.57 11.41 -4.04
C VAL A 87 -0.19 12.81 -4.52
N LYS A 88 -1.16 13.63 -4.94
CA LYS A 88 -0.93 15.03 -5.35
C LYS A 88 -0.36 15.87 -4.21
N ALA A 89 -0.77 15.62 -2.96
CA ALA A 89 -0.21 16.28 -1.78
C ALA A 89 1.26 15.94 -1.50
N LEU A 90 1.81 14.89 -2.13
CA LEU A 90 3.24 14.55 -2.07
C LEU A 90 4.08 15.22 -3.17
N ILE A 91 3.47 16.05 -4.00
CA ILE A 91 4.15 16.78 -5.08
C ILE A 91 4.44 18.21 -4.62
N LYS A 92 5.71 18.61 -4.55
CA LYS A 92 6.16 19.93 -4.07
C LYS A 92 5.52 21.10 -4.80
N LYS A 93 5.23 20.93 -6.09
CA LYS A 93 4.51 21.93 -6.90
C LYS A 93 3.12 22.28 -6.34
N PHE A 94 2.44 21.31 -5.72
CA PHE A 94 1.10 21.50 -5.15
C PHE A 94 1.12 21.64 -3.63
N ASN A 95 2.15 21.11 -2.97
CA ASN A 95 2.36 21.19 -1.53
C ASN A 95 3.86 21.41 -1.22
N PRO A 96 4.31 22.64 -0.95
CA PRO A 96 5.72 22.94 -0.67
C PRO A 96 6.32 22.14 0.50
N ASP A 97 5.48 21.68 1.44
CA ASP A 97 5.89 20.92 2.62
C ASP A 97 6.04 19.41 2.35
N ALA A 98 5.80 18.96 1.11
CA ALA A 98 6.00 17.57 0.73
C ALA A 98 7.45 17.13 0.96
N SER A 99 7.60 15.99 1.63
CA SER A 99 8.90 15.47 2.08
C SER A 99 9.05 13.98 1.82
N VAL A 100 10.29 13.53 1.65
CA VAL A 100 10.61 12.09 1.53
C VAL A 100 10.26 11.31 2.81
N GLU A 101 10.28 11.97 3.97
CA GLU A 101 9.91 11.34 5.25
C GLU A 101 8.43 10.96 5.31
N THR A 102 7.56 11.73 4.64
CA THR A 102 6.15 11.37 4.48
C THR A 102 6.01 10.06 3.69
N LEU A 103 6.77 9.87 2.61
CA LEU A 103 6.76 8.65 1.80
C LEU A 103 7.24 7.45 2.62
N LYS A 104 8.36 7.58 3.33
CA LYS A 104 8.89 6.53 4.22
C LYS A 104 7.90 6.15 5.31
N LYS A 105 7.21 7.14 5.89
CA LYS A 105 6.16 6.89 6.87
C LYS A 105 5.01 6.12 6.23
N TRP A 106 4.50 6.55 5.09
CA TRP A 106 3.38 5.90 4.40
C TRP A 106 3.69 4.44 4.06
N GLY A 107 4.87 4.15 3.50
CA GLY A 107 5.30 2.78 3.22
C GLY A 107 5.41 1.91 4.47
N SER A 108 6.03 2.43 5.54
CA SER A 108 6.27 1.66 6.77
C SER A 108 5.05 1.51 7.68
N THR A 109 4.01 2.32 7.49
CA THR A 109 2.72 2.17 8.19
C THR A 109 1.65 1.49 7.34
N PHE A 110 1.95 1.14 6.09
CA PHE A 110 0.99 0.51 5.19
C PHE A 110 0.47 -0.80 5.79
N SER A 111 -0.85 -0.87 5.94
CA SER A 111 -1.58 -2.03 6.46
C SER A 111 -3.06 -1.89 6.12
N ILE A 112 -3.82 -2.99 6.22
CA ILE A 112 -5.28 -2.97 6.04
C ILE A 112 -5.95 -1.99 7.02
N GLU A 113 -5.55 -2.02 8.29
CA GLU A 113 -6.14 -1.18 9.34
C GLU A 113 -5.82 0.31 9.15
N GLU A 114 -4.61 0.64 8.69
CA GLU A 114 -4.24 2.01 8.37
C GLU A 114 -5.12 2.58 7.25
N VAL A 115 -5.24 1.84 6.13
CA VAL A 115 -6.06 2.26 4.98
C VAL A 115 -7.52 2.39 5.40
N LYS A 116 -8.07 1.37 6.05
CA LYS A 116 -9.46 1.35 6.54
C LYS A 116 -9.76 2.53 7.47
N THR A 117 -8.83 2.89 8.36
CA THR A 117 -8.99 4.01 9.29
C THR A 117 -8.95 5.35 8.55
N ARG A 118 -7.94 5.55 7.68
CA ARG A 118 -7.77 6.80 6.92
C ARG A 118 -8.92 7.04 5.94
N HIS A 119 -9.48 5.98 5.39
CA HIS A 119 -10.53 6.01 4.37
C HIS A 119 -11.92 5.65 4.89
N ALA A 120 -12.14 5.70 6.21
CA ALA A 120 -13.41 5.31 6.83
C ALA A 120 -14.64 6.02 6.21
N GLU A 121 -14.50 7.27 5.77
CA GLU A 121 -15.55 8.04 5.07
C GLU A 121 -15.98 7.43 3.73
N TYR A 122 -15.08 6.74 3.02
CA TYR A 122 -15.36 6.10 1.73
C TYR A 122 -16.08 4.75 1.86
N PHE A 123 -16.11 4.18 3.06
CA PHE A 123 -16.67 2.84 3.32
C PHE A 123 -17.95 2.85 4.16
N LYS A 124 -18.58 4.03 4.29
CA LYS A 124 -19.88 4.21 4.96
C LYS A 124 -21.06 3.73 4.12
#